data_AF-A0A9W7Y9X0-F1
#
_entry.id   AF-A0A9W7Y9X0-F1
#
_cell.length_a   1.000
_cell.length_b   1.000
_cell.length_c   1.000
_cell.angle_alpha   90.00
_cell.angle_beta   90.00
_cell.angle_gamma   90.00
#
_symmetry.space_group_name_H-M   'P 1'
#
loop_
_entity.id
_entity.type
_entity.pdbx_description
1 polymer ?
#
loop_
_entity_poly.entity_id
_entity_poly.type
_entity_poly.pdbx_seq_one_letter_code
_entity_poly.pdbx_strand_id
1 'polypeptide(L)'
;MADADMDAPHDRGLAFLRWWALERRSRHDTALAQPPCFADYVVSLRYALPAGGGGGRLMDAAAAQAALEDVVRRLARAGLGVEVREALRPRRHRRLTELLSAGQAPAAAAAAASGGAGFEAEPGHMLVFVTCSQARLEHEWSRSRLQDWLGGMVVLRRVARGAGAADPLEVDPDAQDDPSRLLEAAAGAAAGMTVSERLRLVQRLIVGPASDGCAGVAESADVAVLALHDRAFNRQWLRHWSSKWLIDRSDLKRIREHFGEEIAMYFAFLQSYLLWLAFPSAFGAAWWALGRGFSWQLGVLLVLWSVLFTETWARRESDIATYWGVHGVQHARLSRRAGFRPDRHVADPATGDLVPYFSNATRWLRRLVGVPIVGALALLMAVFIAAIFALQTFLAEYYDGPLASLLGLAPVVLFSACLPAYTALCTRVAAALTEYENYEYEADHAAQFTAKIFVFRFLQDQLYLFLTAWVFVPHRDAFDAWLHAAFRALRELPPWLMPPLATTGTSESANAAYAGLKASSTPATVMVRDLLASFVVTSQIVGMVTETGLPLLLR
;
A
#
# COMPACT_ATOMS: atom_id res chain seq x y z
N MET A 1 40.26 -40.76 -21.62
CA MET A 1 41.32 -39.73 -21.59
C MET A 1 40.79 -38.52 -22.34
N ALA A 2 40.31 -37.45 -21.73
CA ALA A 2 40.44 -37.00 -20.35
C ALA A 2 39.07 -36.52 -19.83
N ASP A 3 38.78 -36.90 -18.58
CA ASP A 3 37.76 -36.29 -17.74
C ASP A 3 38.00 -34.77 -17.64
N ALA A 4 36.94 -33.99 -17.80
CA ALA A 4 36.90 -32.61 -17.35
C ALA A 4 35.89 -32.53 -16.21
N ASP A 5 36.45 -32.51 -15.00
CA ASP A 5 35.79 -32.29 -13.71
C ASP A 5 34.69 -31.22 -13.80
N MET A 6 33.45 -31.66 -13.55
CA MET A 6 32.26 -30.83 -13.35
C MET A 6 31.86 -30.78 -11.86
N ASP A 7 32.81 -31.01 -10.95
CA ASP A 7 32.60 -30.97 -9.51
C ASP A 7 33.57 -30.00 -8.82
N ALA A 8 33.17 -28.74 -8.65
CA ALA A 8 33.76 -27.85 -7.64
C ALA A 8 32.77 -26.73 -7.21
N PRO A 9 32.20 -26.77 -5.99
CA PRO A 9 31.39 -25.69 -5.44
C PRO A 9 32.20 -24.44 -5.00
N HIS A 10 33.53 -24.44 -5.19
CA HIS A 10 34.43 -23.39 -4.69
C HIS A 10 34.68 -22.20 -5.62
N ASP A 11 34.24 -22.25 -6.89
CA ASP A 11 34.65 -21.27 -7.91
C ASP A 11 33.69 -20.08 -8.10
N ARG A 12 32.53 -20.08 -7.41
CA ARG A 12 31.54 -18.99 -7.51
C ARG A 12 32.03 -17.67 -6.89
N GLY A 13 32.93 -17.73 -5.90
CA GLY A 13 33.51 -16.55 -5.26
C GLY A 13 34.45 -15.73 -6.16
N LEU A 14 35.13 -16.39 -7.11
CA LEU A 14 36.10 -15.74 -8.01
C LEU A 14 35.44 -15.07 -9.23
N ALA A 15 34.22 -15.50 -9.59
CA ALA A 15 33.44 -14.89 -10.67
C ALA A 15 33.09 -13.42 -10.38
N PHE A 16 32.79 -13.09 -9.11
CA PHE A 16 32.53 -11.71 -8.69
C PHE A 16 33.77 -10.82 -8.82
N LEU A 17 34.94 -11.27 -8.39
CA LEU A 17 36.16 -10.47 -8.49
C LEU A 17 36.54 -10.22 -9.96
N ARG A 18 36.32 -11.21 -10.83
CA ARG A 18 36.49 -11.04 -12.28
C ARG A 18 35.46 -10.07 -12.87
N TRP A 19 34.18 -10.19 -12.53
CA TRP A 19 33.13 -9.27 -13.00
C TRP A 19 33.33 -7.85 -12.44
N TRP A 20 33.58 -7.69 -11.15
CA TRP A 20 33.84 -6.40 -10.49
C TRP A 20 35.10 -5.72 -11.04
N ALA A 21 36.14 -6.50 -11.36
CA ALA A 21 37.32 -5.99 -12.07
C ALA A 21 37.01 -5.59 -13.52
N LEU A 22 36.06 -6.24 -14.18
CA LEU A 22 35.59 -5.89 -15.53
C LEU A 22 34.68 -4.64 -15.51
N GLU A 23 33.77 -4.50 -14.55
CA GLU A 23 32.88 -3.34 -14.34
C GLU A 23 33.67 -2.05 -14.09
N ARG A 24 34.78 -2.13 -13.34
CA ARG A 24 35.70 -0.99 -13.16
C ARG A 24 36.42 -0.59 -14.46
N ARG A 25 36.65 -1.54 -15.36
CA ARG A 25 37.30 -1.29 -16.66
C ARG A 25 36.32 -0.79 -17.72
N SER A 26 35.04 -1.16 -17.65
CA SER A 26 34.04 -0.89 -18.70
C SER A 26 33.13 0.33 -18.46
N ARG A 27 33.60 1.36 -17.72
CA ARG A 27 32.85 2.63 -17.51
C ARG A 27 32.45 3.37 -18.80
N HIS A 28 32.81 2.87 -19.99
CA HIS A 28 32.50 3.49 -21.27
C HIS A 28 31.57 2.70 -22.21
N ASP A 29 31.15 1.48 -21.88
CA ASP A 29 30.25 0.71 -22.77
C ASP A 29 28.89 0.43 -22.12
N THR A 30 27.88 1.17 -22.59
CA THR A 30 26.46 1.01 -22.29
C THR A 30 25.86 -0.20 -23.01
N ALA A 31 26.27 -1.43 -22.67
CA ALA A 31 25.61 -2.64 -23.18
C ALA A 31 25.91 -3.94 -22.38
N LEU A 32 26.28 -3.85 -21.10
CA LEU A 32 26.49 -5.07 -20.30
C LEU A 32 25.15 -5.58 -19.73
N ALA A 33 24.76 -6.77 -20.21
CA ALA A 33 23.71 -7.60 -19.65
C ALA A 33 23.89 -7.71 -18.13
N GLN A 34 22.79 -7.60 -17.38
CA GLN A 34 22.80 -7.81 -15.93
C GLN A 34 23.45 -9.16 -15.61
N PRO A 35 24.25 -9.27 -14.53
CA PRO A 35 24.71 -10.57 -14.07
C PRO A 35 23.49 -11.45 -13.76
N PRO A 36 23.57 -12.78 -13.95
CA PRO A 36 22.51 -13.69 -13.53
C PRO A 36 22.21 -13.43 -12.05
N CYS A 37 20.95 -13.08 -11.76
CA CYS A 37 20.46 -12.70 -10.45
C CYS A 37 20.81 -13.80 -9.43
N PHE A 38 21.83 -13.56 -8.61
CA PHE A 38 22.33 -14.60 -7.70
C PHE A 38 21.43 -14.75 -6.47
N ALA A 39 20.75 -13.68 -6.03
CA ALA A 39 19.84 -13.69 -4.88
C ALA A 39 18.44 -13.22 -5.25
N ASP A 40 17.43 -13.99 -4.84
CA ASP A 40 16.01 -13.70 -5.06
C ASP A 40 15.48 -12.76 -3.96
N TYR A 41 15.95 -12.96 -2.73
CA TYR A 41 15.53 -12.22 -1.54
C TYR A 41 16.71 -11.75 -0.70
N VAL A 42 16.48 -10.68 0.06
CA VAL A 42 17.37 -10.19 1.11
C VAL A 42 16.59 -10.15 2.41
N VAL A 43 17.08 -10.86 3.42
CA VAL A 43 16.60 -10.77 4.80
C VAL A 43 17.49 -9.78 5.54
N SER A 44 16.91 -8.65 5.90
CA SER A 44 17.57 -7.58 6.65
C SER A 44 17.38 -7.80 8.14
N LEU A 45 18.48 -7.91 8.89
CA LEU A 45 18.53 -8.12 10.33
C LEU A 45 19.21 -6.95 11.04
N ARG A 46 18.46 -6.22 11.87
CA ARG A 46 18.99 -5.10 12.67
C ARG A 46 19.22 -5.53 14.12
N TYR A 47 20.34 -5.10 14.70
CA TYR A 47 20.66 -5.33 16.11
C TYR A 47 21.47 -4.18 16.71
N ALA A 48 21.40 -4.02 18.04
CA ALA A 48 22.16 -3.00 18.73
C ALA A 48 23.56 -3.51 19.06
N LEU A 49 24.56 -2.65 18.88
CA LEU A 49 25.88 -2.87 19.46
C LEU A 49 25.88 -2.36 20.90
N PRO A 50 26.55 -3.03 21.84
CA PRO A 50 26.66 -2.56 23.22
C PRO A 50 27.48 -1.26 23.26
N ALA A 51 26.79 -0.12 23.16
CA ALA A 51 27.32 1.17 23.54
C ALA A 51 26.86 1.44 24.98
N GLY A 52 27.80 1.72 25.88
CA GLY A 52 27.53 1.94 27.29
C GLY A 52 26.44 3.00 27.52
N GLY A 53 25.33 2.56 28.11
CA GLY A 53 24.30 3.41 28.71
C GLY A 53 23.14 3.79 27.78
N GLY A 54 21.96 3.22 28.07
CA GLY A 54 20.67 3.91 27.85
C GLY A 54 19.66 3.27 26.90
N GLY A 55 18.92 2.28 27.39
CA GLY A 55 17.46 2.12 27.24
C GLY A 55 16.80 2.26 25.86
N GLY A 56 16.66 1.14 25.15
CA GLY A 56 15.66 0.92 24.10
C GLY A 56 15.69 -0.53 23.61
N ARG A 57 14.56 -1.23 23.61
CA ARG A 57 14.44 -2.66 23.23
C ARG A 57 15.05 -2.96 21.86
N LEU A 58 16.29 -3.44 21.82
CA LEU A 58 17.02 -3.97 20.66
C LEU A 58 17.97 -5.06 21.18
N MET A 59 18.16 -6.14 20.41
CA MET A 59 18.93 -7.32 20.84
C MET A 59 20.39 -7.00 21.14
N ASP A 60 20.90 -7.50 22.27
CA ASP A 60 22.34 -7.50 22.60
C ASP A 60 23.14 -8.19 21.49
N ALA A 61 24.37 -7.74 21.21
CA ALA A 61 25.18 -8.29 20.12
C ALA A 61 25.34 -9.82 20.15
N ALA A 62 25.43 -10.43 21.34
CA ALA A 62 25.47 -11.89 21.50
C ALA A 62 24.13 -12.57 21.16
N ALA A 63 23.01 -11.97 21.58
CA ALA A 63 21.67 -12.45 21.24
C ALA A 63 21.38 -12.30 19.74
N ALA A 64 21.87 -11.22 19.12
CA ALA A 64 21.76 -10.98 17.69
C ALA A 64 22.54 -12.01 16.86
N GLN A 65 23.75 -12.37 17.30
CA GLN A 65 24.51 -13.43 16.64
C GLN A 65 23.80 -14.78 16.76
N ALA A 66 23.26 -15.12 17.93
CA ALA A 66 22.46 -16.34 18.11
C ALA A 66 21.19 -16.35 17.24
N ALA A 67 20.51 -15.20 17.10
CA ALA A 67 19.34 -15.04 16.24
C ALA A 67 19.70 -15.18 14.76
N LEU A 68 20.80 -14.56 14.31
CA LEU A 68 21.32 -14.69 12.95
C LEU A 68 21.65 -16.15 12.63
N GLU A 69 22.36 -16.84 13.52
CA GLU A 69 22.67 -18.26 13.34
C GLU A 69 21.41 -19.13 13.27
N ASP A 70 20.40 -18.85 14.10
CA ASP A 70 19.13 -19.57 14.05
C ASP A 70 18.40 -19.35 12.71
N VAL A 71 18.34 -18.10 12.23
CA VAL A 71 17.74 -17.77 10.92
C VAL A 71 18.49 -18.48 9.79
N VAL A 72 19.82 -18.41 9.76
CA VAL A 72 20.64 -19.08 8.73
C VAL A 72 20.45 -20.60 8.80
N ARG A 73 20.41 -21.19 9.99
CA ARG A 73 20.15 -22.63 10.17
C ARG A 73 18.77 -23.03 9.64
N ARG A 74 17.74 -22.24 9.90
CA ARG A 74 16.37 -22.49 9.41
C ARG A 74 16.28 -22.39 7.88
N LEU A 75 16.90 -21.36 7.29
CA LEU A 75 16.96 -21.19 5.84
C LEU A 75 17.71 -22.35 5.15
N ALA A 76 18.84 -22.77 5.73
CA ALA A 76 19.59 -23.92 5.23
C ALA A 76 18.79 -25.22 5.32
N ARG A 77 18.05 -25.44 6.42
CA ARG A 77 17.14 -26.60 6.57
C ARG A 77 16.01 -26.61 5.53
N ALA A 78 15.53 -25.43 5.12
CA ALA A 78 14.54 -25.31 4.06
C ALA A 78 15.11 -25.55 2.64
N GLY A 79 16.43 -25.79 2.52
CA GLY A 79 17.11 -26.04 1.25
C GLY A 79 17.48 -24.76 0.49
N LEU A 80 17.57 -23.62 1.17
CA LEU A 80 17.97 -22.34 0.59
C LEU A 80 19.47 -22.10 0.78
N GLY A 81 20.13 -21.59 -0.26
CA GLY A 81 21.52 -21.14 -0.19
C GLY A 81 21.59 -19.74 0.40
N VAL A 82 22.50 -19.52 1.34
CA VAL A 82 22.56 -18.28 2.12
C VAL A 82 23.94 -17.65 2.03
N GLU A 83 23.99 -16.34 1.79
CA GLU A 83 25.20 -15.53 1.88
C GLU A 83 24.97 -14.36 2.83
N VAL A 84 25.81 -14.21 3.85
CA VAL A 84 25.68 -13.12 4.84
C VAL A 84 26.69 -12.02 4.50
N ARG A 85 26.22 -10.77 4.48
CA ARG A 85 27.07 -9.58 4.30
C ARG A 85 26.68 -8.48 5.27
N GLU A 86 27.64 -7.64 5.62
CA GLU A 86 27.38 -6.43 6.40
C GLU A 86 26.67 -5.38 5.54
N ALA A 87 25.72 -4.64 6.14
CA ALA A 87 25.09 -3.53 5.47
C ALA A 87 26.09 -2.40 5.23
N LEU A 88 25.90 -1.66 4.15
CA LEU A 88 26.75 -0.55 3.76
C LEU A 88 25.97 0.76 3.85
N ARG A 89 26.51 1.71 4.61
CA ARG A 89 26.00 3.09 4.65
C ARG A 89 26.85 3.97 3.73
N PRO A 90 26.23 4.83 2.89
CA PRO A 90 27.01 5.84 2.18
C PRO A 90 27.71 6.72 3.22
N ARG A 91 29.01 7.00 3.03
CA ARG A 91 29.73 8.01 3.81
C ARG A 91 29.04 9.34 3.59
N ARG A 92 28.05 9.69 4.43
CA ARG A 92 27.56 11.05 4.50
C ARG A 92 28.75 11.91 4.88
N HIS A 93 28.88 13.05 4.22
CA HIS A 93 29.95 14.00 4.43
C HIS A 93 29.91 14.64 5.83
N ARG A 94 30.03 13.86 6.90
CA ARG A 94 30.26 14.33 8.26
C ARG A 94 31.52 15.20 8.29
N ARG A 95 32.52 14.82 7.45
CA ARG A 95 33.67 15.65 7.10
C ARG A 95 33.31 16.96 6.41
N LEU A 96 32.35 17.07 5.48
CA LEU A 96 32.01 18.39 4.90
C LEU A 96 31.36 19.28 5.94
N THR A 97 30.43 18.77 6.73
CA THR A 97 29.79 19.57 7.79
C THR A 97 30.78 19.98 8.86
N GLU A 98 31.70 19.09 9.26
CA GLU A 98 32.77 19.40 10.21
C GLU A 98 33.79 20.39 9.60
N LEU A 99 34.22 20.22 8.35
CA LEU A 99 35.16 21.11 7.65
C LEU A 99 34.53 22.48 7.34
N LEU A 100 33.24 22.54 7.04
CA LEU A 100 32.48 23.78 6.86
C LEU A 100 32.29 24.49 8.21
N SER A 101 31.98 23.74 9.28
CA SER A 101 31.88 24.30 10.64
C SER A 101 33.22 24.77 11.20
N ALA A 102 34.33 24.19 10.73
CA ALA A 102 35.71 24.57 11.06
C ALA A 102 36.27 25.68 10.16
N GLY A 103 35.47 26.27 9.25
CA GLY A 103 35.88 27.37 8.38
C GLY A 103 36.86 26.99 7.25
N GLN A 104 37.08 25.70 6.99
CA GLN A 104 38.00 25.21 5.98
C GLN A 104 37.29 24.94 4.63
N ALA A 105 36.74 26.00 4.04
CA ALA A 105 36.06 25.97 2.75
C ALA A 105 36.85 25.31 1.58
N PRO A 106 38.17 25.55 1.40
CA PRO A 106 38.90 24.93 0.28
C PRO A 106 39.15 23.43 0.47
N ALA A 107 39.31 22.96 1.71
CA ALA A 107 39.45 21.53 2.02
C ALA A 107 38.11 20.79 1.86
N ALA A 108 37.01 21.45 2.21
CA ALA A 108 35.66 20.96 1.95
C ALA A 108 35.40 20.83 0.44
N ALA A 109 35.77 21.84 -0.35
CA ALA A 109 35.66 21.81 -1.81
C ALA A 109 36.50 20.68 -2.44
N ALA A 110 37.72 20.43 -1.95
CA ALA A 110 38.56 19.31 -2.40
C ALA A 110 38.01 17.93 -2.00
N ALA A 111 37.40 17.82 -0.81
CA ALA A 111 36.73 16.59 -0.35
C ALA A 111 35.43 16.30 -1.11
N ALA A 112 34.72 17.34 -1.57
CA ALA A 112 33.59 17.22 -2.47
C ALA A 112 34.04 16.86 -3.91
N ALA A 113 35.14 17.45 -4.39
CA ALA A 113 35.67 17.23 -5.75
C ALA A 113 36.33 15.86 -5.95
N SER A 114 36.87 15.25 -4.89
CA SER A 114 37.46 13.89 -4.91
C SER A 114 36.42 12.75 -4.81
N GLY A 115 35.14 13.05 -5.07
CA GLY A 115 33.95 12.24 -4.85
C GLY A 115 33.95 10.80 -5.41
N GLY A 116 34.73 9.93 -4.79
CA GLY A 116 34.41 8.51 -4.72
C GLY A 116 33.32 8.34 -3.67
N ALA A 117 32.14 7.86 -4.06
CA ALA A 117 31.11 7.41 -3.15
C ALA A 117 31.67 6.26 -2.29
N GLY A 118 32.36 6.60 -1.20
CA GLY A 118 32.85 5.64 -0.23
C GLY A 118 31.67 5.14 0.60
N PHE A 119 31.56 3.83 0.72
CA PHE A 119 30.60 3.20 1.63
C PHE A 119 31.36 2.75 2.89
N GLU A 120 30.76 2.92 4.06
CA GLU A 120 31.22 2.37 5.33
C GLU A 120 30.28 1.24 5.75
N ALA A 121 30.80 0.19 6.38
CA ALA A 121 29.96 -0.83 6.99
C ALA A 121 29.09 -0.19 8.08
N GLU A 122 27.78 -0.48 8.07
CA GLU A 122 26.85 -0.02 9.09
C GLU A 122 26.88 -0.99 10.27
N PRO A 123 27.49 -0.60 11.40
CA PRO A 123 27.71 -1.52 12.49
C PRO A 123 26.36 -1.76 13.19
N GLY A 124 25.91 -3.02 13.28
CA GLY A 124 24.59 -3.40 13.81
C GLY A 124 23.51 -3.72 12.76
N HIS A 125 23.86 -3.81 11.47
CA HIS A 125 22.93 -4.20 10.42
C HIS A 125 23.53 -5.25 9.49
N MET A 126 22.92 -6.43 9.45
CA MET A 126 23.34 -7.55 8.62
C MET A 126 22.32 -7.83 7.52
N LEU A 127 22.81 -8.17 6.34
CA LEU A 127 22.02 -8.53 5.17
C LEU A 127 22.29 -9.99 4.81
N VAL A 128 21.24 -10.80 4.83
CA VAL A 128 21.29 -12.21 4.49
C VAL A 128 20.68 -12.38 3.10
N PHE A 129 21.52 -12.62 2.10
CA PHE A 129 21.12 -12.87 0.73
C PHE A 129 20.69 -14.34 0.59
N VAL A 130 19.49 -14.55 0.08
CA VAL A 130 18.87 -15.87 -0.03
C VAL A 130 18.75 -16.27 -1.50
N THR A 131 19.16 -17.49 -1.79
CA THR A 131 19.20 -18.09 -3.12
C THR A 131 18.51 -19.45 -3.06
N CYS A 132 17.81 -19.85 -4.12
CA CYS A 132 17.17 -21.17 -4.20
C CYS A 132 17.80 -21.99 -5.32
N SER A 133 18.02 -23.29 -5.09
CA SER A 133 18.49 -24.18 -6.15
C SER A 133 17.38 -24.43 -7.16
N GLN A 134 17.71 -24.52 -8.45
CA GLN A 134 16.72 -24.71 -9.50
C GLN A 134 15.92 -26.01 -9.33
N ALA A 135 16.59 -27.11 -8.94
CA ALA A 135 15.92 -28.39 -8.69
C ALA A 135 14.89 -28.31 -7.55
N ARG A 136 15.21 -27.60 -6.45
CA ARG A 136 14.28 -27.39 -5.34
C ARG A 136 13.08 -26.55 -5.79
N LEU A 137 13.34 -25.50 -6.56
CA LEU A 137 12.31 -24.60 -7.08
C LEU A 137 11.36 -25.31 -8.06
N GLU A 138 11.87 -26.14 -8.98
CA GLU A 138 11.06 -26.93 -9.92
C GLU A 138 10.19 -27.96 -9.18
N HIS A 139 10.73 -28.59 -8.13
CA HIS A 139 9.96 -29.49 -7.28
C HIS A 139 8.81 -28.77 -6.56
N GLU A 140 9.07 -27.63 -5.93
CA GLU A 140 8.02 -26.86 -5.24
C GLU A 140 7.03 -26.22 -6.23
N TRP A 141 7.48 -25.87 -7.44
CA TRP A 141 6.62 -25.35 -8.50
C TRP A 141 5.64 -26.40 -9.01
N SER A 142 6.12 -27.60 -9.33
CA SER A 142 5.26 -28.72 -9.74
C SER A 142 4.28 -29.11 -8.63
N ARG A 143 4.74 -29.18 -7.38
CA ARG A 143 3.88 -29.40 -6.21
C ARG A 143 2.80 -28.33 -6.06
N SER A 144 3.17 -27.04 -6.18
CA SER A 144 2.20 -25.93 -6.10
C SER A 144 1.17 -25.99 -7.22
N ARG A 145 1.56 -26.32 -8.46
CA ARG A 145 0.62 -26.42 -9.59
C ARG A 145 -0.37 -27.56 -9.41
N LEU A 146 0.10 -28.70 -8.89
CA LEU A 146 -0.78 -29.82 -8.57
C LEU A 146 -1.75 -29.45 -7.45
N GLN A 147 -1.29 -28.76 -6.40
CA GLN A 147 -2.16 -28.23 -5.35
C GLN A 147 -3.19 -27.26 -5.92
N ASP A 148 -2.76 -26.36 -6.82
CA ASP A 148 -3.64 -25.37 -7.44
C ASP A 148 -4.71 -26.03 -8.32
N TRP A 149 -4.32 -27.09 -9.04
CA TRP A 149 -5.23 -27.90 -9.85
C TRP A 149 -6.21 -28.71 -9.00
N LEU A 150 -5.74 -29.40 -7.95
CA LEU A 150 -6.60 -30.13 -7.01
C LEU A 150 -7.59 -29.21 -6.30
N GLY A 151 -7.18 -27.97 -6.02
CA GLY A 151 -8.04 -26.92 -5.48
C GLY A 151 -9.02 -26.31 -6.48
N GLY A 152 -9.03 -26.77 -7.73
CA GLY A 152 -9.95 -26.31 -8.79
C GLY A 152 -9.62 -24.95 -9.39
N MET A 153 -8.43 -24.39 -9.16
CA MET A 153 -8.05 -23.05 -9.65
C MET A 153 -7.52 -23.07 -11.09
N VAL A 154 -6.82 -24.13 -11.46
CA VAL A 154 -6.22 -24.26 -12.80
C VAL A 154 -7.12 -25.10 -13.68
N VAL A 155 -7.78 -24.47 -14.65
CA VAL A 155 -8.34 -25.20 -15.79
C VAL A 155 -7.15 -25.58 -16.68
N LEU A 156 -6.82 -26.89 -16.74
CA LEU A 156 -5.76 -27.38 -17.64
C LEU A 156 -6.11 -27.01 -19.08
N ARG A 157 -5.48 -25.94 -19.60
CA ARG A 157 -5.54 -25.64 -21.02
C ARG A 157 -4.55 -26.58 -21.70
N ARG A 158 -5.09 -27.59 -22.40
CA ARG A 158 -4.33 -28.60 -23.16
C ARG A 158 -3.32 -27.87 -24.07
N VAL A 159 -2.03 -27.87 -23.71
CA VAL A 159 -0.96 -27.40 -24.61
C VAL A 159 -0.70 -28.53 -25.60
N ALA A 160 -1.37 -28.49 -26.75
CA ALA A 160 -0.93 -29.30 -27.88
C ALA A 160 0.47 -28.80 -28.26
N ARG A 161 1.48 -29.66 -28.15
CA ARG A 161 2.79 -29.43 -28.78
C ARG A 161 2.56 -29.38 -30.29
N GLY A 162 2.54 -28.19 -30.84
CA GLY A 162 2.47 -27.96 -32.28
C GLY A 162 2.67 -26.50 -32.57
N ALA A 163 3.85 -26.15 -33.09
CA ALA A 163 4.08 -24.83 -33.63
C ALA A 163 3.15 -24.59 -34.82
N GLY A 164 2.34 -23.54 -34.74
CA GLY A 164 1.64 -22.96 -35.89
C GLY A 164 0.18 -23.37 -36.04
N ALA A 165 -0.58 -22.40 -36.53
CA ALA A 165 -1.95 -22.45 -37.02
C ALA A 165 -3.09 -22.37 -35.98
N ALA A 166 -3.96 -21.42 -36.28
CA ALA A 166 -5.20 -21.11 -35.60
C ALA A 166 -6.25 -22.15 -36.01
N ASP A 167 -6.65 -23.03 -35.09
CA ASP A 167 -7.89 -23.79 -35.19
C ASP A 167 -8.46 -24.05 -33.78
N PRO A 168 -9.79 -23.99 -33.59
CA PRO A 168 -10.43 -24.38 -32.33
C PRO A 168 -10.55 -25.91 -32.29
N LEU A 169 -9.78 -26.58 -31.43
CA LEU A 169 -9.65 -28.04 -31.42
C LEU A 169 -10.48 -28.73 -30.32
N GLU A 170 -11.11 -29.83 -30.75
CA GLU A 170 -12.02 -30.72 -30.05
C GLU A 170 -11.41 -31.44 -28.84
N VAL A 171 -12.28 -31.75 -27.88
CA VAL A 171 -12.00 -32.53 -26.67
C VAL A 171 -12.03 -34.02 -27.03
N ASP A 172 -10.88 -34.68 -27.00
CA ASP A 172 -10.80 -36.14 -26.99
C ASP A 172 -11.32 -36.66 -25.63
N PRO A 173 -12.46 -37.39 -25.58
CA PRO A 173 -13.11 -37.85 -24.36
C PRO A 173 -12.36 -38.97 -23.63
N ASP A 174 -11.45 -39.69 -24.29
CA ASP A 174 -10.80 -40.88 -23.72
C ASP A 174 -9.54 -40.54 -22.87
N ALA A 175 -9.10 -39.28 -22.88
CA ALA A 175 -7.96 -38.81 -22.09
C ALA A 175 -8.33 -38.45 -20.63
N GLN A 176 -9.61 -38.59 -20.25
CA GLN A 176 -10.10 -38.32 -18.89
C GLN A 176 -9.74 -39.43 -17.89
N ASP A 177 -9.43 -40.63 -18.36
CA ASP A 177 -9.36 -41.83 -17.52
C ASP A 177 -7.96 -42.14 -16.95
N ASP A 178 -6.90 -41.45 -17.37
CA ASP A 178 -5.53 -41.74 -16.92
C ASP A 178 -4.89 -40.55 -16.16
N PRO A 179 -4.89 -40.57 -14.80
CA PRO A 179 -4.39 -39.47 -13.99
C PRO A 179 -2.89 -39.21 -14.18
N SER A 180 -2.12 -40.20 -14.62
CA SER A 180 -0.69 -40.07 -14.90
C SER A 180 -0.40 -39.14 -16.08
N ARG A 181 -1.17 -39.26 -17.16
CA ARG A 181 -1.05 -38.42 -18.36
C ARG A 181 -1.60 -37.01 -18.16
N LEU A 182 -2.59 -36.84 -17.28
CA LEU A 182 -3.05 -35.52 -16.82
C LEU A 182 -1.98 -34.84 -15.96
N LEU A 183 -1.26 -35.59 -15.12
CA LEU A 183 -0.12 -35.11 -14.35
C LEU A 183 1.02 -34.64 -15.27
N GLU A 184 1.33 -35.43 -16.30
CA GLU A 184 2.33 -35.09 -17.32
C GLU A 184 1.90 -33.93 -18.21
N ALA A 185 0.60 -33.77 -18.49
CA ALA A 185 0.08 -32.61 -19.21
C ALA A 185 0.08 -31.35 -18.32
N ALA A 186 -0.19 -31.47 -17.02
CA ALA A 186 -0.08 -30.38 -16.05
C ALA A 186 1.38 -29.94 -15.85
N ALA A 187 2.30 -30.90 -15.79
CA ALA A 187 3.75 -30.65 -15.73
C ALA A 187 4.34 -30.20 -17.08
N GLY A 188 3.77 -30.69 -18.19
CA GLY A 188 4.26 -30.50 -19.57
C GLY A 188 3.65 -29.32 -20.32
N ALA A 189 2.54 -28.74 -19.85
CA ALA A 189 1.95 -27.49 -20.35
C ALA A 189 2.77 -26.24 -19.96
N ALA A 190 4.00 -26.43 -19.49
CA ALA A 190 4.92 -25.43 -18.98
C ALA A 190 5.23 -24.35 -20.02
N ALA A 191 4.44 -23.27 -20.01
CA ALA A 191 5.06 -21.96 -20.07
C ALA A 191 6.11 -21.91 -18.95
N GLY A 192 7.33 -21.47 -19.24
CA GLY A 192 8.39 -21.38 -18.24
C GLY A 192 7.94 -20.62 -16.99
N MET A 193 8.48 -21.01 -15.83
CA MET A 193 8.18 -20.37 -14.54
C MET A 193 8.36 -18.86 -14.64
N THR A 194 7.33 -18.10 -14.27
CA THR A 194 7.38 -16.64 -14.29
C THR A 194 8.23 -16.12 -13.13
N VAL A 195 8.71 -14.88 -13.23
CA VAL A 195 9.54 -14.27 -12.17
C VAL A 195 8.71 -14.11 -10.89
N SER A 196 7.46 -13.66 -11.02
CA SER A 196 6.54 -13.52 -9.88
C SER A 196 6.22 -14.86 -9.22
N GLU A 197 6.01 -15.94 -9.98
CA GLU A 197 5.83 -17.29 -9.43
C GLU A 197 7.06 -17.78 -8.67
N ARG A 198 8.26 -17.58 -9.26
CA ARG A 198 9.53 -17.90 -8.59
C ARG A 198 9.66 -17.16 -7.27
N LEU A 199 9.45 -15.84 -7.27
CA LEU A 199 9.56 -15.02 -6.08
C LEU A 199 8.53 -15.45 -5.02
N ARG A 200 7.27 -15.70 -5.42
CA ARG A 200 6.21 -16.21 -4.53
C ARG A 200 6.59 -17.53 -3.87
N LEU A 201 7.17 -18.48 -4.61
CA LEU A 201 7.58 -19.77 -4.07
C LEU A 201 8.74 -19.63 -3.08
N VAL A 202 9.74 -18.80 -3.40
CA VAL A 202 10.87 -18.55 -2.49
C VAL A 202 10.38 -17.82 -1.22
N GLN A 203 9.47 -16.85 -1.35
CA GLN A 203 8.85 -16.20 -0.19
C GLN A 203 8.11 -17.20 0.69
N ARG A 204 7.34 -18.12 0.09
CA ARG A 204 6.67 -19.21 0.82
C ARG A 204 7.67 -20.08 1.57
N LEU A 205 8.81 -20.42 0.96
CA LEU A 205 9.86 -21.21 1.62
C LEU A 205 10.52 -20.46 2.79
N ILE A 206 10.61 -19.13 2.73
CA ILE A 206 11.20 -18.31 3.81
C ILE A 206 10.19 -18.15 4.97
N VAL A 207 8.96 -17.73 4.67
CA VAL A 207 7.97 -17.32 5.68
C VAL A 207 7.11 -18.49 6.17
N GLY A 208 6.89 -19.51 5.32
CA GLY A 208 5.98 -20.62 5.58
C GLY A 208 6.35 -21.44 6.83
N PRO A 209 5.39 -22.22 7.37
CA PRO A 209 5.60 -22.97 8.61
C PRO A 209 6.61 -24.11 8.44
N ALA A 210 7.36 -24.39 9.51
CA ALA A 210 8.36 -25.46 9.52
C ALA A 210 7.77 -26.86 9.31
N SER A 211 6.48 -27.06 9.60
CA SER A 211 5.75 -28.31 9.33
C SER A 211 5.79 -28.70 7.84
N ASP A 212 5.82 -27.71 6.96
CA ASP A 212 5.71 -27.90 5.51
C ASP A 212 7.09 -27.97 4.84
N GLY A 213 8.17 -27.98 5.63
CA GLY A 213 9.56 -27.93 5.15
C GLY A 213 10.07 -26.52 4.83
N CYS A 214 9.38 -25.48 5.32
CA CYS A 214 9.78 -24.07 5.16
C CYS A 214 10.61 -23.58 6.36
N ALA A 215 11.21 -22.38 6.26
CA ALA A 215 12.12 -21.84 7.27
C ALA A 215 11.40 -21.17 8.46
N GLY A 216 10.15 -20.72 8.31
CA GLY A 216 9.37 -20.09 9.38
C GLY A 216 9.99 -18.79 9.90
N VAL A 217 10.59 -17.99 9.01
CA VAL A 217 11.13 -16.67 9.34
C VAL A 217 9.98 -15.66 9.27
N ALA A 218 9.37 -15.36 10.42
CA ALA A 218 8.32 -14.36 10.51
C ALA A 218 8.92 -12.95 10.45
N GLU A 219 8.28 -12.07 9.68
CA GLU A 219 8.62 -10.65 9.67
C GLU A 219 8.36 -10.04 11.05
N SER A 220 9.34 -9.29 11.55
CA SER A 220 9.28 -8.58 12.82
C SER A 220 9.88 -7.19 12.67
N ALA A 221 9.79 -6.34 13.70
CA ALA A 221 10.35 -4.99 13.63
C ALA A 221 11.86 -4.98 13.29
N ASP A 222 12.57 -6.05 13.63
CA ASP A 222 14.02 -6.19 13.46
C ASP A 222 14.41 -7.04 12.23
N VAL A 223 13.46 -7.82 11.68
CA VAL A 223 13.67 -8.74 10.55
C VAL A 223 12.72 -8.39 9.40
N ALA A 224 13.28 -7.91 8.29
CA ALA A 224 12.52 -7.60 7.08
C ALA A 224 12.94 -8.51 5.92
N VAL A 225 11.99 -9.12 5.22
CA VAL A 225 12.24 -9.97 4.05
C VAL A 225 11.84 -9.18 2.80
N LEU A 226 12.81 -8.90 1.91
CA LEU A 226 12.59 -8.02 0.77
C LEU A 226 13.07 -8.68 -0.53
N ALA A 227 12.24 -8.64 -1.58
CA ALA A 227 12.65 -9.02 -2.92
C ALA A 227 13.47 -7.90 -3.57
N LEU A 228 14.50 -8.27 -4.35
CA LEU A 228 15.31 -7.29 -5.08
C LEU A 228 14.62 -6.84 -6.37
N HIS A 229 14.61 -5.53 -6.61
CA HIS A 229 14.05 -4.98 -7.85
C HIS A 229 15.00 -5.13 -9.05
N ASP A 230 14.44 -5.49 -10.19
CA ASP A 230 15.11 -5.39 -11.48
C ASP A 230 15.07 -3.94 -12.01
N ARG A 231 16.20 -3.23 -11.89
CA ARG A 231 16.34 -1.85 -12.37
C ARG A 231 16.31 -1.73 -13.89
N ALA A 232 16.73 -2.75 -14.64
CA ALA A 232 16.68 -2.71 -16.10
C ALA A 232 15.23 -2.82 -16.59
N PHE A 233 14.49 -3.79 -16.05
CA PHE A 233 13.06 -3.93 -16.29
C PHE A 233 12.30 -2.65 -15.93
N ASN A 234 12.49 -2.11 -14.72
CA ASN A 234 11.79 -0.91 -14.27
C ASN A 234 12.02 0.30 -15.19
N ARG A 235 13.26 0.52 -15.66
CA ARG A 235 13.56 1.62 -16.59
C ARG A 235 12.91 1.41 -17.95
N GLN A 236 12.91 0.18 -18.48
CA GLN A 236 12.28 -0.12 -19.76
C GLN A 236 10.76 0.00 -19.68
N TRP A 237 10.17 -0.55 -18.62
CA TRP A 237 8.75 -0.49 -18.33
C TRP A 237 8.24 0.95 -18.23
N LEU A 238 8.88 1.79 -17.39
CA LEU A 238 8.49 3.20 -17.22
C LEU A 238 8.58 3.99 -18.53
N ARG A 239 9.66 3.80 -19.31
CA ARG A 239 9.80 4.45 -20.62
C ARG A 239 8.70 4.01 -21.59
N HIS A 240 8.45 2.71 -21.68
CA HIS A 240 7.43 2.17 -22.57
C HIS A 240 6.03 2.70 -22.24
N TRP A 241 5.67 2.68 -20.95
CA TRP A 241 4.35 3.11 -20.50
C TRP A 241 4.15 4.61 -20.58
N SER A 242 5.19 5.41 -20.33
CA SER A 242 5.13 6.87 -20.51
C SER A 242 4.86 7.31 -21.95
N SER A 243 5.12 6.43 -22.94
CA SER A 243 4.89 6.72 -24.36
C SER A 243 3.51 6.30 -24.87
N LYS A 244 2.75 5.53 -24.08
CA LYS A 244 1.45 4.97 -24.47
C LYS A 244 0.30 5.70 -23.80
N TRP A 245 -0.80 5.84 -24.53
CA TRP A 245 -2.08 6.36 -24.00
C TRP A 245 -2.93 5.27 -23.33
N LEU A 246 -2.85 4.02 -23.82
CA LEU A 246 -3.58 2.87 -23.29
C LEU A 246 -2.63 1.69 -23.15
N ILE A 247 -2.83 0.91 -22.08
CA ILE A 247 -2.03 -0.28 -21.77
C ILE A 247 -2.65 -1.50 -22.49
N ASP A 248 -1.81 -2.29 -23.15
CA ASP A 248 -2.25 -3.48 -23.87
C ASP A 248 -2.39 -4.70 -22.94
N ARG A 249 -3.10 -5.73 -23.40
CA ARG A 249 -3.20 -7.01 -22.67
C ARG A 249 -1.84 -7.67 -22.46
N SER A 250 -0.90 -7.50 -23.39
CA SER A 250 0.48 -7.99 -23.29
C SER A 250 1.26 -7.24 -22.21
N ASP A 251 1.04 -5.95 -22.05
CA ASP A 251 1.69 -5.14 -21.03
C ASP A 251 1.22 -5.52 -19.63
N LEU A 252 -0.11 -5.74 -19.46
CA LEU A 252 -0.67 -6.28 -18.22
C LEU A 252 -0.10 -7.67 -17.90
N LYS A 253 0.06 -8.53 -18.92
CA LYS A 253 0.70 -9.85 -18.75
C LYS A 253 2.15 -9.70 -18.27
N ARG A 254 2.91 -8.77 -18.84
CA ARG A 254 4.30 -8.51 -18.44
C ARG A 254 4.42 -8.01 -17.00
N ILE A 255 3.49 -7.17 -16.54
CA ILE A 255 3.42 -6.76 -15.13
C ILE A 255 3.10 -7.95 -14.25
N ARG A 256 2.11 -8.75 -14.62
CA ARG A 256 1.74 -9.95 -13.86
C ARG A 256 2.93 -10.92 -13.70
N GLU A 257 3.64 -11.19 -14.78
CA GLU A 257 4.78 -12.11 -14.80
C GLU A 257 5.96 -11.62 -13.95
N HIS A 258 6.05 -10.31 -13.66
CA HIS A 258 7.14 -9.72 -12.88
C HIS A 258 6.76 -9.36 -11.44
N PHE A 259 5.63 -8.67 -11.24
CA PHE A 259 5.17 -8.14 -9.96
C PHE A 259 4.07 -9.00 -9.30
N GLY A 260 3.44 -9.89 -10.05
CA GLY A 260 2.34 -10.73 -9.57
C GLY A 260 0.94 -10.22 -9.94
N GLU A 261 -0.06 -11.03 -9.63
CA GLU A 261 -1.45 -10.82 -10.01
C GLU A 261 -2.12 -9.66 -9.29
N GLU A 262 -1.81 -9.42 -8.00
CA GLU A 262 -2.43 -8.34 -7.22
C GLU A 262 -2.14 -6.96 -7.81
N ILE A 263 -0.87 -6.69 -8.11
CA ILE A 263 -0.42 -5.43 -8.73
C ILE A 263 -0.95 -5.32 -10.16
N ALA A 264 -0.96 -6.42 -10.91
CA ALA A 264 -1.54 -6.43 -12.26
C ALA A 264 -3.04 -6.14 -12.24
N MET A 265 -3.79 -6.66 -11.26
CA MET A 265 -5.22 -6.41 -11.10
C MET A 265 -5.49 -4.94 -10.79
N TYR A 266 -4.66 -4.32 -9.94
CA TYR A 266 -4.73 -2.88 -9.67
C TYR A 266 -4.61 -2.05 -10.96
N PHE A 267 -3.62 -2.31 -11.81
CA PHE A 267 -3.46 -1.57 -13.07
C PHE A 267 -4.59 -1.87 -14.06
N ALA A 268 -5.08 -3.10 -14.12
CA ALA A 268 -6.22 -3.47 -14.96
C ALA A 268 -7.51 -2.74 -14.53
N PHE A 269 -7.75 -2.64 -13.21
CA PHE A 269 -8.83 -1.86 -12.63
C PHE A 269 -8.68 -0.38 -12.96
N LEU A 270 -7.50 0.19 -12.71
CA LEU A 270 -7.23 1.61 -12.92
C LEU A 270 -7.47 2.04 -14.37
N GLN A 271 -6.99 1.26 -15.35
CA GLN A 271 -7.23 1.54 -16.77
C GLN A 271 -8.72 1.44 -17.12
N SER A 272 -9.40 0.40 -16.64
CA SER A 272 -10.83 0.21 -16.89
C SER A 272 -11.65 1.36 -16.30
N TYR A 273 -11.32 1.77 -15.08
CA TYR A 273 -11.93 2.91 -14.41
C TYR A 273 -11.68 4.22 -15.18
N LEU A 274 -10.45 4.49 -15.62
CA LEU A 274 -10.11 5.67 -16.42
C LEU A 274 -10.95 5.75 -17.71
N LEU A 275 -11.05 4.65 -18.44
CA LEU A 275 -11.85 4.57 -19.67
C LEU A 275 -13.34 4.79 -19.41
N TRP A 276 -13.88 4.19 -18.35
CA TRP A 276 -15.29 4.37 -17.98
C TRP A 276 -15.59 5.76 -17.45
N LEU A 277 -14.63 6.43 -16.82
CA LEU A 277 -14.76 7.81 -16.33
C LEU A 277 -14.91 8.82 -17.47
N ALA A 278 -14.47 8.48 -18.70
CA ALA A 278 -14.68 9.34 -19.87
C ALA A 278 -16.16 9.65 -20.12
N PHE A 279 -17.07 8.71 -19.82
CA PHE A 279 -18.52 8.90 -19.95
C PHE A 279 -19.04 10.03 -19.03
N PRO A 280 -18.96 9.92 -17.68
CA PRO A 280 -19.45 10.98 -16.80
C PRO A 280 -18.68 12.29 -16.98
N SER A 281 -17.40 12.26 -17.38
CA SER A 281 -16.66 13.47 -17.75
C SER A 281 -17.25 14.17 -18.97
N ALA A 282 -17.59 13.44 -20.04
CA ALA A 282 -18.21 14.01 -21.23
C ALA A 282 -19.61 14.59 -20.94
N PHE A 283 -20.46 13.86 -20.22
CA PHE A 283 -21.78 14.34 -19.81
C PHE A 283 -21.68 15.53 -18.87
N GLY A 284 -20.78 15.49 -17.89
CA GLY A 284 -20.52 16.58 -16.96
C GLY A 284 -20.06 17.84 -17.69
N ALA A 285 -19.12 17.72 -18.63
CA ALA A 285 -18.65 18.84 -19.45
C ALA A 285 -19.76 19.42 -20.32
N ALA A 286 -20.59 18.57 -20.95
CA ALA A 286 -21.73 19.02 -21.75
C ALA A 286 -22.76 19.79 -20.89
N TRP A 287 -23.11 19.28 -19.70
CA TRP A 287 -24.03 19.96 -18.80
C TRP A 287 -23.49 21.30 -18.28
N TRP A 288 -22.20 21.32 -17.95
CA TRP A 288 -21.51 22.54 -17.54
C TRP A 288 -21.52 23.58 -18.65
N ALA A 289 -21.21 23.19 -19.90
CA ALA A 289 -21.23 24.08 -21.06
C ALA A 289 -22.64 24.64 -21.36
N LEU A 290 -23.68 23.87 -21.05
CA LEU A 290 -25.09 24.28 -21.16
C LEU A 290 -25.56 25.17 -19.99
N GLY A 291 -24.70 25.45 -19.00
CA GLY A 291 -25.04 26.24 -17.82
C GLY A 291 -26.04 25.56 -16.87
N ARG A 292 -26.21 24.24 -16.97
CA ARG A 292 -27.19 23.48 -16.18
C ARG A 292 -26.60 22.96 -14.88
N GLY A 293 -26.40 23.86 -13.91
CA GLY A 293 -26.00 23.50 -12.55
C GLY A 293 -27.11 22.74 -11.80
N PHE A 294 -26.72 21.80 -10.92
CA PHE A 294 -27.62 21.08 -10.00
C PHE A 294 -28.82 20.37 -10.68
N SER A 295 -28.62 19.79 -11.87
CA SER A 295 -29.66 19.06 -12.59
C SER A 295 -29.87 17.63 -12.07
N TRP A 296 -31.11 17.24 -11.78
CA TRP A 296 -31.45 15.88 -11.34
C TRP A 296 -31.17 14.82 -12.42
N GLN A 297 -31.26 15.20 -13.71
CA GLN A 297 -31.01 14.30 -14.84
C GLN A 297 -29.57 13.77 -14.83
N LEU A 298 -28.59 14.64 -14.58
CA LEU A 298 -27.19 14.23 -14.43
C LEU A 298 -27.01 13.30 -13.22
N GLY A 299 -27.74 13.52 -12.14
CA GLY A 299 -27.75 12.62 -10.97
C GLY A 299 -28.21 11.21 -11.32
N VAL A 300 -29.31 11.07 -12.06
CA VAL A 300 -29.80 9.76 -12.53
C VAL A 300 -28.79 9.10 -13.46
N LEU A 301 -28.18 9.85 -14.37
CA LEU A 301 -27.14 9.34 -15.28
C LEU A 301 -25.89 8.86 -14.52
N LEU A 302 -25.47 9.58 -13.47
CA LEU A 302 -24.33 9.20 -12.63
C LEU A 302 -24.63 7.94 -11.81
N VAL A 303 -25.84 7.81 -11.25
CA VAL A 303 -26.26 6.59 -10.54
C VAL A 303 -26.27 5.41 -11.51
N LEU A 304 -26.87 5.58 -12.69
CA LEU A 304 -26.87 4.54 -13.73
C LEU A 304 -25.44 4.15 -14.13
N TRP A 305 -24.57 5.13 -14.37
CA TRP A 305 -23.16 4.89 -14.68
C TRP A 305 -22.46 4.11 -13.56
N SER A 306 -22.70 4.45 -12.28
CA SER A 306 -22.08 3.75 -11.15
C SER A 306 -22.45 2.28 -11.11
N VAL A 307 -23.74 1.95 -11.32
CA VAL A 307 -24.22 0.55 -11.36
C VAL A 307 -23.63 -0.18 -12.57
N LEU A 308 -23.68 0.42 -13.76
CA LEU A 308 -23.16 -0.18 -14.98
C LEU A 308 -21.65 -0.45 -14.90
N PHE A 309 -20.89 0.49 -14.34
CA PHE A 309 -19.45 0.32 -14.14
C PHE A 309 -19.18 -0.82 -13.15
N THR A 310 -19.83 -0.83 -11.99
CA THR A 310 -19.61 -1.86 -10.95
C THR A 310 -19.94 -3.26 -11.49
N GLU A 311 -21.08 -3.44 -12.17
CA GLU A 311 -21.46 -4.73 -12.76
C GLU A 311 -20.53 -5.16 -13.89
N THR A 312 -20.11 -4.22 -14.75
CA THR A 312 -19.17 -4.54 -15.84
C THR A 312 -17.80 -4.90 -15.28
N TRP A 313 -17.35 -4.21 -14.24
CA TRP A 313 -16.09 -4.54 -13.56
C TRP A 313 -16.17 -5.92 -12.91
N ALA A 314 -17.26 -6.26 -12.21
CA ALA A 314 -17.41 -7.58 -11.58
C ALA A 314 -17.31 -8.72 -12.62
N ARG A 315 -17.90 -8.55 -13.80
CA ARG A 315 -17.74 -9.50 -14.92
C ARG A 315 -16.29 -9.54 -15.43
N ARG A 316 -15.70 -8.36 -15.63
CA ARG A 316 -14.33 -8.23 -16.15
C ARG A 316 -13.29 -8.82 -15.21
N GLU A 317 -13.47 -8.67 -13.91
CA GLU A 317 -12.64 -9.27 -12.87
C GLU A 317 -12.66 -10.79 -12.98
N SER A 318 -13.85 -11.40 -13.12
CA SER A 318 -13.99 -12.85 -13.32
C SER A 318 -13.33 -13.33 -14.62
N ASP A 319 -13.46 -12.57 -15.72
CA ASP A 319 -12.79 -12.89 -17.00
C ASP A 319 -11.26 -12.87 -16.84
N ILE A 320 -10.73 -11.85 -16.17
CA ILE A 320 -9.29 -11.70 -15.91
C ILE A 320 -8.80 -12.81 -14.99
N ALA A 321 -9.54 -13.12 -13.91
CA ALA A 321 -9.20 -14.20 -12.99
C ALA A 321 -9.16 -15.56 -13.70
N THR A 322 -10.12 -15.82 -14.60
CA THR A 322 -10.16 -17.04 -15.41
C THR A 322 -9.01 -17.07 -16.42
N TYR A 323 -8.77 -15.98 -17.14
CA TYR A 323 -7.67 -15.86 -18.09
C TYR A 323 -6.30 -16.03 -17.42
N TRP A 324 -6.18 -15.59 -16.17
CA TRP A 324 -4.96 -15.75 -15.39
C TRP A 324 -4.84 -17.11 -14.69
N GLY A 325 -5.91 -17.91 -14.62
CA GLY A 325 -5.92 -19.18 -13.89
C GLY A 325 -5.85 -19.00 -12.38
N VAL A 326 -6.42 -17.90 -11.88
CA VAL A 326 -6.51 -17.55 -10.45
C VAL A 326 -7.96 -17.42 -9.99
N HIS A 327 -8.90 -17.95 -10.79
CA HIS A 327 -10.30 -18.03 -10.38
C HIS A 327 -10.43 -18.97 -9.19
N GLY A 328 -11.19 -18.58 -8.16
CA GLY A 328 -11.41 -19.42 -6.98
C GLY A 328 -10.26 -19.48 -5.97
N VAL A 329 -9.21 -18.66 -6.08
CA VAL A 329 -8.12 -18.58 -5.07
C VAL A 329 -8.64 -18.36 -3.64
N GLN A 330 -9.79 -17.71 -3.48
CA GLN A 330 -10.48 -17.53 -2.21
C GLN A 330 -10.81 -18.86 -1.50
N HIS A 331 -11.02 -19.95 -2.27
CA HIS A 331 -11.27 -21.29 -1.74
C HIS A 331 -9.99 -22.08 -1.52
N ALA A 332 -8.93 -21.81 -2.31
CA ALA A 332 -7.64 -22.50 -2.19
C ALA A 332 -6.76 -22.01 -1.04
N ARG A 333 -7.07 -20.83 -0.46
CA ARG A 333 -6.68 -20.52 0.93
C ARG A 333 -5.17 -20.68 1.18
N LEU A 334 -4.40 -20.09 0.27
CA LEU A 334 -2.96 -20.33 0.00
C LEU A 334 -1.99 -20.07 1.15
N SER A 335 -2.35 -19.24 2.13
CA SER A 335 -1.51 -18.91 3.29
C SER A 335 -2.34 -18.82 4.56
N ARG A 336 -2.27 -19.88 5.38
CA ARG A 336 -2.81 -19.84 6.75
C ARG A 336 -1.92 -18.96 7.62
N ARG A 337 -2.53 -18.10 8.41
CA ARG A 337 -1.84 -17.17 9.31
C ARG A 337 -1.21 -17.91 10.50
N ALA A 338 0.04 -17.58 10.82
CA ALA A 338 0.75 -18.15 11.96
C ALA A 338 0.10 -17.84 13.33
N GLY A 339 -0.61 -16.71 13.45
CA GLY A 339 -1.31 -16.28 14.67
C GLY A 339 -2.69 -16.91 14.89
N PHE A 340 -3.16 -17.76 13.98
CA PHE A 340 -4.49 -18.36 14.07
C PHE A 340 -4.60 -19.34 15.24
N ARG A 341 -5.61 -19.15 16.10
CA ARG A 341 -5.87 -20.03 17.25
C ARG A 341 -7.10 -20.90 17.00
N PRO A 342 -6.96 -22.22 16.76
CA PRO A 342 -8.11 -23.09 16.57
C PRO A 342 -8.84 -23.42 17.86
N ASP A 343 -10.16 -23.59 17.77
CA ASP A 343 -10.97 -24.13 18.87
C ASP A 343 -10.96 -25.66 18.86
N ARG A 344 -10.97 -26.26 17.66
CA ARG A 344 -11.04 -27.71 17.43
C ARG A 344 -10.41 -28.07 16.09
N HIS A 345 -10.01 -29.33 15.91
CA HIS A 345 -9.59 -29.86 14.61
C HIS A 345 -10.74 -30.67 14.01
N VAL A 346 -11.09 -30.39 12.76
CA VAL A 346 -12.20 -31.05 12.04
C VAL A 346 -11.62 -31.62 10.75
N ALA A 347 -12.01 -32.85 10.40
CA ALA A 347 -11.65 -33.42 9.10
C ALA A 347 -12.37 -32.64 8.01
N ASP A 348 -11.63 -32.11 7.04
CA ASP A 348 -12.19 -31.42 5.89
C ASP A 348 -13.02 -32.41 5.05
N PRO A 349 -14.29 -32.11 4.71
CA PRO A 349 -15.14 -33.03 3.96
C PRO A 349 -14.63 -33.35 2.54
N ALA A 350 -13.79 -32.49 1.95
CA ALA A 350 -13.24 -32.70 0.61
C ALA A 350 -11.92 -33.48 0.63
N THR A 351 -10.98 -33.12 1.52
CA THR A 351 -9.64 -33.73 1.56
C THR A 351 -9.48 -34.84 2.60
N GLY A 352 -10.34 -34.88 3.62
CA GLY A 352 -10.21 -35.79 4.76
C GLY A 352 -9.11 -35.38 5.76
N ASP A 353 -8.36 -34.31 5.47
CA ASP A 353 -7.28 -33.83 6.33
C ASP A 353 -7.81 -33.15 7.60
N LEU A 354 -7.10 -33.34 8.71
CA LEU A 354 -7.45 -32.69 9.98
C LEU A 354 -7.07 -31.20 9.93
N VAL A 355 -8.08 -30.36 9.70
CA VAL A 355 -7.92 -28.92 9.56
C VAL A 355 -8.28 -28.21 10.88
N PRO A 356 -7.45 -27.27 11.37
CA PRO A 356 -7.80 -26.43 12.52
C PRO A 356 -9.01 -25.54 12.17
N TYR A 357 -10.07 -25.65 12.95
CA TYR A 357 -11.35 -24.97 12.73
C TYR A 357 -11.69 -24.03 13.90
N PHE A 358 -12.17 -22.84 13.56
CA PHE A 358 -12.71 -21.86 14.50
C PHE A 358 -14.22 -21.70 14.30
N SER A 359 -14.97 -21.66 15.39
CA SER A 359 -16.44 -21.64 15.35
C SER A 359 -16.98 -20.33 14.76
N ASN A 360 -17.77 -20.42 13.69
CA ASN A 360 -18.37 -19.25 13.03
C ASN A 360 -19.30 -18.47 13.96
N ALA A 361 -20.06 -19.14 14.83
CA ALA A 361 -20.97 -18.48 15.79
C ALA A 361 -20.20 -17.59 16.79
N THR A 362 -19.10 -18.10 17.34
CA THR A 362 -18.21 -17.32 18.22
C THR A 362 -17.61 -16.14 17.47
N ARG A 363 -17.22 -16.31 16.20
CA ARG A 363 -16.73 -15.21 15.36
C ARG A 363 -17.80 -14.12 15.18
N TRP A 364 -19.04 -14.49 14.88
CA TRP A 364 -20.15 -13.55 14.74
C TRP A 364 -20.43 -12.79 16.05
N LEU A 365 -20.40 -13.47 17.20
CA LEU A 365 -20.54 -12.83 18.50
C LEU A 365 -19.41 -11.81 18.77
N ARG A 366 -18.15 -12.18 18.47
CA ARG A 366 -17.01 -11.27 18.61
C ARG A 366 -17.12 -10.05 17.69
N ARG A 367 -17.59 -10.22 16.46
CA ARG A 367 -17.87 -9.11 15.53
C ARG A 367 -18.94 -8.18 16.10
N LEU A 368 -20.01 -8.73 16.67
CA LEU A 368 -21.09 -7.93 17.28
C LEU A 368 -20.58 -7.05 18.43
N VAL A 369 -19.60 -7.53 19.21
CA VAL A 369 -18.90 -6.71 20.23
C VAL A 369 -18.01 -5.63 19.60
N GLY A 370 -17.45 -5.88 18.42
CA GLY A 370 -16.65 -4.92 17.67
C GLY A 370 -17.43 -3.75 17.08
N VAL A 371 -18.66 -3.99 16.64
CA VAL A 371 -19.54 -2.97 16.02
C VAL A 371 -19.73 -1.72 16.90
N PRO A 372 -20.09 -1.79 18.20
CA PRO A 372 -20.25 -0.59 19.02
C PRO A 372 -18.94 0.16 19.25
N ILE A 373 -17.79 -0.54 19.29
CA ILE A 373 -16.47 0.10 19.44
C ILE A 373 -16.14 0.91 18.17
N VAL A 374 -16.31 0.30 17.00
CA VAL A 374 -16.13 0.99 15.70
C VAL A 374 -17.12 2.15 15.58
N GLY A 375 -18.39 1.95 15.97
CA GLY A 375 -19.41 2.98 15.97
C GLY A 375 -19.11 4.16 16.90
N ALA A 376 -18.58 3.90 18.10
CA ALA A 376 -18.19 4.95 19.05
C ALA A 376 -17.02 5.79 18.52
N LEU A 377 -16.00 5.16 17.92
CA LEU A 377 -14.90 5.88 17.28
C LEU A 377 -15.36 6.68 16.05
N ALA A 378 -16.24 6.09 15.24
CA ALA A 378 -16.85 6.77 14.10
C ALA A 378 -17.65 8.01 14.55
N LEU A 379 -18.43 7.90 15.63
CA LEU A 379 -19.16 9.01 16.23
C LEU A 379 -18.22 10.09 16.76
N LEU A 380 -17.14 9.69 17.45
CA LEU A 380 -16.11 10.62 17.94
C LEU A 380 -15.52 11.46 16.79
N MET A 381 -15.17 10.82 15.67
CA MET A 381 -14.72 11.53 14.48
C MET A 381 -15.80 12.42 13.89
N ALA A 382 -17.05 11.96 13.85
CA ALA A 382 -18.14 12.75 13.32
C ALA A 382 -18.36 14.04 14.12
N VAL A 383 -18.33 13.95 15.45
CA VAL A 383 -18.41 15.11 16.35
C VAL A 383 -17.20 16.03 16.17
N PHE A 384 -15.99 15.47 16.05
CA PHE A 384 -14.77 16.25 15.84
C PHE A 384 -14.80 17.04 14.52
N ILE A 385 -15.16 16.40 13.41
CA ILE A 385 -15.32 17.06 12.11
C ILE A 385 -16.44 18.10 12.17
N ALA A 386 -17.57 17.79 12.80
CA ALA A 386 -18.66 18.74 12.96
C ALA A 386 -18.25 19.99 13.75
N ALA A 387 -17.43 19.83 14.80
CA ALA A 387 -16.89 20.95 15.57
C ALA A 387 -15.93 21.82 14.74
N ILE A 388 -15.02 21.19 13.98
CA ILE A 388 -14.11 21.91 13.07
C ILE A 388 -14.88 22.61 11.97
N PHE A 389 -15.88 21.95 11.38
CA PHE A 389 -16.78 22.52 10.39
C PHE A 389 -17.50 23.75 10.95
N ALA A 390 -18.10 23.64 12.13
CA ALA A 390 -18.79 24.76 12.78
C ALA A 390 -17.84 25.94 13.02
N LEU A 391 -16.62 25.67 13.51
CA LEU A 391 -15.61 26.71 13.73
C LEU A 391 -15.15 27.35 12.41
N GLN A 392 -14.89 26.55 11.37
CA GLN A 392 -14.47 27.02 10.04
C GLN A 392 -15.55 27.90 9.41
N THR A 393 -16.79 27.43 9.41
CA THR A 393 -17.93 28.18 8.87
C THR A 393 -18.15 29.48 9.63
N PHE A 394 -18.06 29.46 10.97
CA PHE A 394 -18.17 30.67 11.78
C PHE A 394 -17.10 31.71 11.41
N LEU A 395 -15.83 31.30 11.36
CA LEU A 395 -14.72 32.20 11.07
C LEU A 395 -14.72 32.70 9.62
N ALA A 396 -15.13 31.87 8.66
CA ALA A 396 -15.12 32.24 7.24
C ALA A 396 -16.31 33.14 6.86
N GLU A 397 -17.47 32.91 7.44
CA GLU A 397 -18.73 33.51 6.98
C GLU A 397 -19.25 34.63 7.89
N TYR A 398 -18.88 34.63 9.17
CA TYR A 398 -19.46 35.54 10.16
C TYR A 398 -18.44 36.42 10.89
N TYR A 399 -17.14 36.25 10.68
CA TYR A 399 -16.09 37.01 11.38
C TYR A 399 -15.26 37.89 10.43
N ASP A 400 -15.37 39.21 10.57
CA ASP A 400 -14.56 40.26 9.92
C ASP A 400 -13.69 41.04 10.93
N GLY A 401 -13.38 40.46 12.09
CA GLY A 401 -12.51 41.10 13.09
C GLY A 401 -11.02 41.14 12.68
N PRO A 402 -10.15 41.78 13.49
CA PRO A 402 -8.72 41.76 13.24
C PRO A 402 -8.20 40.30 13.21
N LEU A 403 -7.18 40.04 12.37
CA LEU A 403 -6.59 38.71 12.13
C LEU A 403 -7.53 37.67 11.49
N ALA A 404 -8.64 38.06 10.87
CA ALA A 404 -9.57 37.12 10.21
C ALA A 404 -8.89 36.13 9.24
N SER A 405 -7.88 36.56 8.50
CA SER A 405 -7.11 35.68 7.61
C SER A 405 -6.27 34.62 8.33
N LEU A 406 -5.69 34.95 9.49
CA LEU A 406 -4.94 34.00 10.32
C LEU A 406 -5.87 33.09 11.11
N LEU A 407 -6.95 33.63 11.67
CA LEU A 407 -7.95 32.85 12.40
C LEU A 407 -8.66 31.85 11.47
N GLY A 408 -8.93 32.23 10.21
CA GLY A 408 -9.51 31.33 9.21
C GLY A 408 -8.66 30.10 8.87
N LEU A 409 -7.36 30.10 9.23
CA LEU A 409 -6.47 28.93 9.10
C LEU A 409 -6.51 28.03 10.34
N ALA A 410 -6.99 28.51 11.49
CA ALA A 410 -6.94 27.78 12.75
C ALA A 410 -7.64 26.40 12.70
N PRO A 411 -8.84 26.26 12.10
CA PRO A 411 -9.52 24.95 12.05
C PRO A 411 -8.78 23.96 11.15
N VAL A 412 -8.16 24.45 10.06
CA VAL A 412 -7.33 23.64 9.17
C VAL A 412 -6.09 23.15 9.92
N VAL A 413 -5.38 24.03 10.63
CA VAL A 413 -4.21 23.66 11.43
C VAL A 413 -4.57 22.65 12.52
N LEU A 414 -5.69 22.88 13.23
CA LEU A 414 -6.19 21.96 14.26
C LEU A 414 -6.53 20.59 13.68
N PHE A 415 -7.23 20.55 12.54
CA PHE A 415 -7.54 19.31 11.84
C PHE A 415 -6.25 18.56 11.46
N SER A 416 -5.31 19.23 10.80
CA SER A 416 -4.04 18.63 10.36
C SER A 416 -3.17 18.14 11.51
N ALA A 417 -3.20 18.81 12.68
CA ALA A 417 -2.45 18.40 13.85
C ALA A 417 -3.06 17.16 14.55
N CYS A 418 -4.38 17.09 14.65
CA CYS A 418 -5.08 15.99 15.33
C CYS A 418 -5.24 14.75 14.45
N LEU A 419 -5.29 14.91 13.12
CA LEU A 419 -5.60 13.84 12.19
C LEU A 419 -4.65 12.63 12.31
N PRO A 420 -3.31 12.78 12.35
CA PRO A 420 -2.40 11.63 12.47
C PRO A 420 -2.61 10.84 13.76
N ALA A 421 -2.89 11.53 14.88
CA ALA A 421 -3.14 10.88 16.16
C ALA A 421 -4.43 10.05 16.12
N TYR A 422 -5.49 10.58 15.51
CA TYR A 422 -6.73 9.84 15.32
C TYR A 422 -6.56 8.62 14.40
N THR A 423 -5.89 8.80 13.26
CA THR A 423 -5.65 7.70 12.32
C THR A 423 -4.81 6.60 12.99
N ALA A 424 -3.80 6.96 13.78
CA ALA A 424 -3.02 6.00 14.56
C ALA A 424 -3.86 5.27 15.62
N LEU A 425 -4.82 5.95 16.27
CA LEU A 425 -5.75 5.30 17.20
C LEU A 425 -6.66 4.31 16.46
N CYS A 426 -7.23 4.70 15.34
CA CYS A 426 -8.13 3.85 14.56
C CYS A 426 -7.44 2.62 13.99
N THR A 427 -6.23 2.76 13.47
CA THR A 427 -5.46 1.62 12.96
C THR A 427 -5.12 0.63 14.08
N ARG A 428 -4.73 1.12 15.26
CA ARG A 428 -4.48 0.26 16.43
C ARG A 428 -5.72 -0.48 16.89
N VAL A 429 -6.86 0.21 17.01
CA VAL A 429 -8.12 -0.41 17.44
C VAL A 429 -8.63 -1.39 16.39
N ALA A 430 -8.59 -1.03 15.10
CA ALA A 430 -8.98 -1.92 14.01
C ALA A 430 -8.10 -3.18 13.96
N ALA A 431 -6.80 -3.05 14.17
CA ALA A 431 -5.88 -4.19 14.25
C ALA A 431 -6.19 -5.08 15.46
N ALA A 432 -6.36 -4.50 16.64
CA ALA A 432 -6.70 -5.24 17.86
C ALA A 432 -8.04 -5.98 17.73
N LEU A 433 -9.05 -5.35 17.13
CA LEU A 433 -10.36 -5.96 16.92
C LEU A 433 -10.30 -7.08 15.88
N THR A 434 -9.54 -6.89 14.81
CA THR A 434 -9.39 -7.93 13.77
C THR A 434 -8.58 -9.13 14.29
N GLU A 435 -7.61 -8.90 15.17
CA GLU A 435 -6.91 -9.98 15.90
C GLU A 435 -7.88 -10.75 16.80
N TYR A 436 -8.76 -10.03 17.52
CA TYR A 436 -9.77 -10.64 18.38
C TYR A 436 -10.77 -11.51 17.59
N GLU A 437 -11.11 -11.12 16.36
CA GLU A 437 -11.98 -11.88 15.46
C GLU A 437 -11.36 -13.19 14.93
N ASN A 438 -10.02 -13.33 15.01
CA ASN A 438 -9.26 -14.56 14.72
C ASN A 438 -9.59 -15.20 13.36
N TYR A 439 -9.12 -14.56 12.28
CA TYR A 439 -9.21 -15.08 10.91
C TYR A 439 -8.13 -16.12 10.62
N GLU A 440 -8.50 -17.14 9.84
CA GLU A 440 -7.60 -18.24 9.48
C GLU A 440 -6.59 -17.84 8.40
N TYR A 441 -7.04 -17.07 7.40
CA TYR A 441 -6.22 -16.66 6.25
C TYR A 441 -5.85 -15.19 6.31
N GLU A 442 -4.67 -14.87 5.79
CA GLU A 442 -4.16 -13.50 5.77
C GLU A 442 -5.01 -12.57 4.88
N ALA A 443 -5.51 -13.08 3.75
CA ALA A 443 -6.39 -12.33 2.85
C ALA A 443 -7.70 -11.90 3.55
N ASP A 444 -8.35 -12.81 4.29
CA ASP A 444 -9.57 -12.51 5.04
C ASP A 444 -9.30 -11.51 6.17
N HIS A 445 -8.18 -11.70 6.89
CA HIS A 445 -7.75 -10.78 7.93
C HIS A 445 -7.53 -9.37 7.36
N ALA A 446 -6.80 -9.25 6.25
CA ALA A 446 -6.52 -7.99 5.57
C ALA A 446 -7.79 -7.33 5.03
N ALA A 447 -8.71 -8.09 4.42
CA ALA A 447 -9.99 -7.59 3.93
C ALA A 447 -10.85 -7.01 5.07
N GLN A 448 -10.93 -7.70 6.21
CA GLN A 448 -11.72 -7.28 7.36
C GLN A 448 -11.10 -6.11 8.12
N PHE A 449 -9.77 -6.03 8.16
CA PHE A 449 -9.05 -4.85 8.64
C PHE A 449 -9.33 -3.63 7.74
N THR A 450 -9.27 -3.83 6.42
CA THR A 450 -9.53 -2.79 5.41
C THR A 450 -10.96 -2.28 5.51
N ALA A 451 -11.95 -3.16 5.67
CA ALA A 451 -13.35 -2.79 5.83
C ALA A 451 -13.58 -1.88 7.06
N LYS A 452 -12.92 -2.18 8.19
CA LYS A 452 -13.01 -1.34 9.40
C LYS A 452 -12.37 0.03 9.21
N ILE A 453 -11.18 0.10 8.61
CA ILE A 453 -10.50 1.36 8.31
C ILE A 453 -11.29 2.19 7.31
N PHE A 454 -11.92 1.54 6.33
CA PHE A 454 -12.72 2.21 5.31
C PHE A 454 -13.84 3.05 5.93
N VAL A 455 -14.52 2.57 6.98
CA VAL A 455 -15.56 3.35 7.67
C VAL A 455 -15.01 4.69 8.22
N PHE A 456 -13.85 4.63 8.88
CA PHE A 456 -13.22 5.83 9.44
C PHE A 456 -12.75 6.79 8.34
N ARG A 457 -12.12 6.25 7.30
CA ARG A 457 -11.63 7.05 6.17
C ARG A 457 -12.77 7.67 5.35
N PHE A 458 -13.85 6.93 5.15
CA PHE A 458 -15.05 7.42 4.50
C PHE A 458 -15.65 8.62 5.24
N LEU A 459 -15.82 8.50 6.57
CA LEU A 459 -16.29 9.62 7.39
C LEU A 459 -15.32 10.80 7.35
N GLN A 460 -14.02 10.54 7.46
CA GLN A 460 -12.99 11.56 7.40
C GLN A 460 -13.06 12.38 6.10
N ASP A 461 -13.19 11.71 4.96
CA ASP A 461 -13.06 12.33 3.66
C ASP A 461 -14.40 12.92 3.13
N GLN A 462 -15.55 12.34 3.50
CA GLN A 462 -16.86 12.74 2.95
C GLN A 462 -17.73 13.55 3.92
N LEU A 463 -17.53 13.45 5.24
CA LEU A 463 -18.45 14.06 6.21
C LEU A 463 -18.48 15.59 6.11
N TYR A 464 -17.34 16.24 5.85
CA TYR A 464 -17.30 17.69 5.69
C TYR A 464 -18.18 18.16 4.53
N LEU A 465 -18.17 17.43 3.41
CA LEU A 465 -19.03 17.70 2.26
C LEU A 465 -20.51 17.48 2.60
N PHE A 466 -20.84 16.40 3.31
CA PHE A 466 -22.21 16.13 3.76
C PHE A 466 -22.75 17.19 4.71
N LEU A 467 -21.95 17.63 5.69
CA LEU A 467 -22.33 18.72 6.59
C LEU A 467 -22.58 20.02 5.83
N THR A 468 -21.74 20.34 4.85
CA THR A 468 -21.92 21.51 3.99
C THR A 468 -23.23 21.42 3.20
N ALA A 469 -23.42 20.32 2.46
CA ALA A 469 -24.53 20.19 1.51
C ALA A 469 -25.89 19.93 2.16
N TRP A 470 -25.95 19.16 3.25
CA TRP A 470 -27.22 18.72 3.86
C TRP A 470 -27.56 19.39 5.19
N VAL A 471 -26.57 19.94 5.92
CA VAL A 471 -26.84 20.62 7.20
C VAL A 471 -26.80 22.13 7.02
N PHE A 472 -25.68 22.67 6.52
CA PHE A 472 -25.50 24.12 6.48
C PHE A 472 -26.30 24.81 5.36
N VAL A 473 -26.21 24.32 4.12
CA VAL A 473 -26.92 24.95 2.98
C VAL A 473 -28.44 24.99 3.19
N PRO A 474 -29.13 23.91 3.62
CA PRO A 474 -30.59 23.92 3.78
C PRO A 474 -31.08 24.69 5.01
N HIS A 475 -30.27 24.81 6.06
CA HIS A 475 -30.67 25.44 7.33
C HIS A 475 -29.95 26.76 7.61
N ARG A 476 -29.39 27.37 6.56
CA ARG A 476 -28.60 28.60 6.67
C ARG A 476 -29.34 29.72 7.40
N ASP A 477 -30.59 29.99 7.03
CA ASP A 477 -31.36 31.08 7.63
C ASP A 477 -31.55 30.89 9.14
N ALA A 478 -31.68 29.63 9.59
CA ALA A 478 -31.76 29.30 11.01
C ALA A 478 -30.42 29.50 11.71
N PHE A 479 -29.31 29.14 11.07
CA PHE A 479 -27.96 29.44 11.57
C PHE A 479 -27.72 30.94 11.68
N ASP A 480 -28.11 31.72 10.66
CA ASP A 480 -28.02 33.18 10.66
C ASP A 480 -28.83 33.77 11.81
N ALA A 481 -30.10 33.37 11.96
CA ALA A 481 -30.96 33.85 13.03
C ALA A 481 -30.40 33.50 14.42
N TRP A 482 -29.89 32.28 14.60
CA TRP A 482 -29.27 31.83 15.84
C TRP A 482 -28.00 32.62 16.17
N LEU A 483 -27.12 32.83 15.19
CA LEU A 483 -25.88 33.60 15.36
C LEU A 483 -26.17 35.05 15.73
N HIS A 484 -27.13 35.70 15.07
CA HIS A 484 -27.54 37.06 15.42
C HIS A 484 -28.16 37.12 16.82
N ALA A 485 -28.94 36.11 17.24
CA ALA A 485 -29.49 36.02 18.58
C ALA A 485 -28.39 35.81 19.64
N ALA A 486 -27.45 34.90 19.39
CA ALA A 486 -26.30 34.65 20.26
C ALA A 486 -25.40 35.88 20.37
N PHE A 487 -25.16 36.60 19.26
CA PHE A 487 -24.38 37.83 19.25
C PHE A 487 -25.05 38.96 20.05
N ARG A 488 -26.37 39.12 19.91
CA ARG A 488 -27.13 40.06 20.76
C ARG A 488 -27.02 39.69 22.24
N ALA A 489 -27.20 38.41 22.58
CA ALA A 489 -27.07 37.93 23.96
C ALA A 489 -25.65 38.16 24.52
N LEU A 490 -24.61 37.95 23.70
CA LEU A 490 -23.22 38.19 24.08
C LEU A 490 -22.94 39.68 24.33
N ARG A 491 -23.57 40.57 23.55
CA ARG A 491 -23.50 42.03 23.73
C ARG A 491 -24.20 42.50 25.00
N GLU A 492 -25.20 41.76 25.47
CA GLU A 492 -25.92 42.04 26.73
C GLU A 492 -25.22 41.49 27.98
N LEU A 493 -24.10 40.76 27.83
CA LEU A 493 -23.33 40.27 28.98
C LEU A 493 -22.66 41.42 29.75
N PRO A 494 -22.59 41.33 31.09
CA PRO A 494 -21.96 42.36 31.91
C PRO A 494 -20.49 42.63 31.53
N PRO A 495 -20.04 43.89 31.56
CA PRO A 495 -18.71 44.31 31.06
C PRO A 495 -17.51 43.72 31.82
N TRP A 496 -17.70 43.04 32.95
CA TRP A 496 -16.63 42.34 33.68
C TRP A 496 -16.28 40.96 33.11
N LEU A 497 -17.10 40.41 32.19
CA LEU A 497 -16.84 39.13 31.53
C LEU A 497 -16.05 39.26 30.21
N MET A 498 -15.95 40.48 29.65
CA MET A 498 -15.30 40.78 28.37
C MET A 498 -14.21 41.85 28.61
N PRO A 499 -12.90 41.50 28.67
CA PRO A 499 -11.85 42.47 28.93
C PRO A 499 -11.75 43.48 27.77
N PRO A 500 -11.56 44.78 28.05
CA PRO A 500 -11.46 45.80 27.01
C PRO A 500 -10.06 45.75 26.42
N LEU A 501 -9.87 45.07 25.30
CA LEU A 501 -8.67 45.25 24.47
C LEU A 501 -8.76 46.51 23.59
N ALA A 502 -9.50 47.54 24.04
CA ALA A 502 -9.75 48.77 23.31
C ALA A 502 -8.65 49.81 23.59
N THR A 503 -7.75 50.01 22.63
CA THR A 503 -7.00 51.27 22.54
C THR A 503 -7.93 52.35 21.99
N THR A 504 -8.28 53.29 22.86
CA THR A 504 -8.69 54.69 22.60
C THR A 504 -9.09 55.03 21.15
N GLY A 505 -10.36 54.84 20.82
CA GLY A 505 -11.02 55.36 19.62
C GLY A 505 -12.50 55.63 19.94
N THR A 506 -13.09 56.65 19.30
CA THR A 506 -14.46 57.13 19.58
C THR A 506 -15.49 55.99 19.53
N SER A 507 -16.39 55.98 20.52
CA SER A 507 -17.21 54.81 20.90
C SER A 507 -18.15 54.25 19.82
N GLU A 508 -18.40 54.98 18.72
CA GLU A 508 -19.21 54.48 17.60
C GLU A 508 -18.39 53.69 16.58
N SER A 509 -17.10 53.99 16.41
CA SER A 509 -16.23 53.32 15.44
C SER A 509 -15.43 52.15 16.04
N ALA A 510 -15.05 52.25 17.32
CA ALA A 510 -14.39 51.16 18.04
C ALA A 510 -15.34 49.96 18.25
N ASN A 511 -16.62 50.21 18.54
CA ASN A 511 -17.63 49.16 18.67
C ASN A 511 -18.03 48.50 17.34
N ALA A 512 -17.79 49.17 16.19
CA ALA A 512 -17.94 48.58 14.87
C ALA A 512 -16.74 47.68 14.49
N ALA A 513 -15.56 47.94 15.05
CA ALA A 513 -14.31 47.24 14.69
C ALA A 513 -14.13 45.86 15.36
N TYR A 514 -14.76 45.59 16.51
CA TYR A 514 -14.69 44.28 17.19
C TYR A 514 -15.75 43.27 16.72
N ALA A 515 -16.73 43.73 15.94
CA ALA A 515 -17.99 43.05 15.67
C ALA A 515 -18.36 43.09 14.19
N GLY A 516 -17.38 42.94 13.31
CA GLY A 516 -17.65 42.78 11.89
C GLY A 516 -18.32 41.44 11.65
N LEU A 517 -19.65 41.37 11.79
CA LEU A 517 -20.42 40.33 11.13
C LEU A 517 -20.50 40.73 9.66
N LYS A 518 -20.16 39.82 8.74
CA LYS A 518 -20.25 40.09 7.31
C LYS A 518 -21.65 40.58 6.95
N ALA A 519 -21.72 41.70 6.26
CA ALA A 519 -22.99 42.30 5.83
C ALA A 519 -23.71 41.47 4.76
N SER A 520 -22.98 40.60 4.05
CA SER A 520 -23.55 39.73 3.02
C SER A 520 -22.83 38.39 2.99
N SER A 521 -23.62 37.33 2.99
CA SER A 521 -23.18 35.95 2.99
C SER A 521 -22.85 35.46 1.56
N THR A 522 -21.86 34.61 1.38
CA THR A 522 -21.51 33.99 0.09
C THR A 522 -22.67 33.14 -0.45
N PRO A 523 -23.04 33.18 -1.74
CA PRO A 523 -24.10 32.33 -2.25
C PRO A 523 -23.78 30.84 -2.02
N ALA A 524 -24.75 30.07 -1.51
CA ALA A 524 -24.57 28.65 -1.18
C ALA A 524 -24.03 27.82 -2.37
N THR A 525 -24.45 28.19 -3.58
CA THR A 525 -23.98 27.57 -4.84
C THR A 525 -22.48 27.78 -5.08
N VAL A 526 -21.94 28.94 -4.74
CA VAL A 526 -20.51 29.26 -4.88
C VAL A 526 -19.71 28.52 -3.82
N MET A 527 -20.19 28.50 -2.57
CA MET A 527 -19.52 27.80 -1.48
C MET A 527 -19.37 26.30 -1.75
N VAL A 528 -20.44 25.63 -2.18
CA VAL A 528 -20.39 24.19 -2.54
C VAL A 528 -19.48 23.96 -3.75
N ARG A 529 -19.52 24.83 -4.75
CA ARG A 529 -18.65 24.72 -5.94
C ARG A 529 -17.18 24.85 -5.56
N ASP A 530 -16.82 25.82 -4.74
CA ASP A 530 -15.43 26.08 -4.35
C ASP A 530 -14.90 24.96 -3.45
N LEU A 531 -15.73 24.42 -2.56
CA LEU A 531 -15.40 23.23 -1.76
C LEU A 531 -15.15 22.00 -2.65
N LEU A 532 -16.04 21.72 -3.60
CA LEU A 532 -15.89 20.62 -4.54
C LEU A 532 -14.65 20.79 -5.42
N ALA A 533 -14.36 22.02 -5.88
CA ALA A 533 -13.16 22.31 -6.65
C ALA A 533 -11.88 22.05 -5.83
N SER A 534 -11.86 22.45 -4.57
CA SER A 534 -10.74 22.16 -3.65
C SER A 534 -10.53 20.65 -3.46
N PHE A 535 -11.61 19.90 -3.24
CA PHE A 535 -11.54 18.46 -3.03
C PHE A 535 -11.12 17.69 -4.29
N VAL A 536 -11.66 18.04 -5.46
CA VAL A 536 -11.42 17.31 -6.71
C VAL A 536 -10.10 17.73 -7.38
N VAL A 537 -9.68 18.99 -7.27
CA VAL A 537 -8.49 19.50 -7.98
C VAL A 537 -7.33 19.69 -7.03
N THR A 538 -7.48 20.52 -6.00
CA THR A 538 -6.38 20.88 -5.10
C THR A 538 -5.86 19.68 -4.33
N SER A 539 -6.76 18.84 -3.79
CA SER A 539 -6.37 17.62 -3.06
C SER A 539 -5.61 16.64 -3.94
N GLN A 540 -5.99 16.47 -5.21
CA GLN A 540 -5.30 15.57 -6.14
C GLN A 540 -3.88 16.05 -6.47
N ILE A 541 -3.70 17.36 -6.68
CA ILE A 541 -2.38 17.95 -6.94
C ILE A 541 -1.47 17.79 -5.71
N VAL A 542 -1.98 18.14 -4.52
CA VAL A 542 -1.22 17.96 -3.26
C VAL A 542 -0.93 16.48 -3.00
N GLY A 543 -1.89 15.60 -3.27
CA GLY A 543 -1.73 14.16 -3.22
C GLY A 543 -0.59 13.68 -4.11
N MET A 544 -0.55 14.10 -5.37
CA MET A 544 0.54 13.75 -6.30
C MET A 544 1.91 14.21 -5.77
N VAL A 545 2.01 15.44 -5.27
CA VAL A 545 3.26 15.98 -4.70
C VAL A 545 3.69 15.22 -3.45
N THR A 546 2.75 14.84 -2.59
CA THR A 546 3.05 14.11 -1.36
C THR A 546 3.36 12.63 -1.59
N GLU A 547 2.73 11.98 -2.56
CA GLU A 547 2.95 10.57 -2.88
C GLU A 547 4.22 10.34 -3.72
N THR A 548 4.49 11.21 -4.69
CA THR A 548 5.63 11.04 -5.62
C THR A 548 6.78 12.00 -5.33
N GLY A 549 6.47 13.29 -5.12
CA GLY A 549 7.49 14.33 -4.94
C GLY A 549 8.23 14.21 -3.61
N LEU A 550 7.51 14.03 -2.50
CA LEU A 550 8.12 13.96 -1.17
C LEU A 550 9.06 12.75 -1.01
N PRO A 551 8.69 11.51 -1.39
CA PRO A 551 9.62 10.38 -1.31
C PRO A 551 10.85 10.53 -2.21
N LEU A 552 10.72 11.21 -3.37
CA LEU A 552 11.87 11.52 -4.24
C LEU A 552 12.82 12.54 -3.61
N LEU A 553 12.29 13.51 -2.85
CA LEU A 553 13.10 14.50 -2.11
C LEU A 553 13.75 13.90 -0.86
N LEU A 554 13.11 12.91 -0.23
CA LEU A 554 13.62 12.24 0.98
C LEU A 554 14.69 11.19 0.68
N ARG A 555 14.71 10.63 -0.53
CA ARG A 555 15.75 9.70 -1.01
C ARG A 555 17.03 10.44 -1.37
#